data_AF-A0A7G2IQ25-F1
#
_entry.id   AF-A0A7G2IQ25-F1
#
_cell.length_a   1.000
_cell.length_b   1.000
_cell.length_c   1.000
_cell.angle_alpha   90.00
_cell.angle_beta   90.00
_cell.angle_gamma   90.00
#
_symmetry.space_group_name_H-M   'P 1'
#
loop_
_entity.id
_entity.type
_entity.pdbx_description
1 polymer ?
#
loop_
_entity_poly.entity_id
_entity_poly.type
_entity_poly.pdbx_seq_one_letter_code
_entity_poly.pdbx_strand_id
1 'polypeptide(L)' 'MFLAQEIIRKKKKRDGHTLSDEEIRFFINGIRDNTISEGQIAALAMTIFSTI' A
#
# COMPACT_ATOMS: atom_id res chain seq x y z
N MET A 1 -1.54 -1.64 14.85
CA MET A 1 -2.28 -2.44 13.85
C MET A 1 -2.23 -1.67 12.54
N PHE A 2 -1.36 -2.07 11.59
CA PHE A 2 -1.25 -1.39 10.31
C PHE A 2 -2.29 -1.96 9.36
N LEU A 3 -3.36 -1.22 9.12
CA LEU A 3 -4.32 -1.59 8.08
C LEU A 3 -3.68 -1.27 6.73
N ALA A 4 -3.70 -2.19 5.77
CA ALA A 4 -3.24 -1.92 4.40
C ALA A 4 -3.91 -0.66 3.81
N GLN A 5 -5.16 -0.39 4.20
CA GLN A 5 -5.85 0.86 3.86
C GLN A 5 -5.21 2.12 4.45
N GLU A 6 -4.55 2.05 5.61
CA GLU A 6 -3.82 3.20 6.18
C GLU A 6 -2.56 3.53 5.38
N ILE A 7 -1.88 2.53 4.81
CA ILE A 7 -0.73 2.74 3.91
C ILE A 7 -1.18 3.47 2.64
N ILE A 8 -2.28 3.02 2.03
CA ILE A 8 -2.88 3.66 0.84
C ILE A 8 -3.38 5.06 1.19
N ARG A 9 -4.01 5.25 2.36
CA ARG A 9 -4.51 6.56 2.82
C ARG A 9 -3.37 7.53 3.16
N LYS A 10 -2.25 7.03 3.70
CA LYS A 10 -1.00 7.80 3.89
C LYS A 10 -0.47 8.30 2.56
N LYS A 11 -0.36 7.42 1.56
CA LYS A 11 0.15 7.78 0.24
C LYS A 11 -0.77 8.77 -0.48
N LYS A 12 -2.09 8.58 -0.38
CA LYS A 12 -3.09 9.46 -1.00
C LYS A 12 -3.19 10.84 -0.33
N LYS A 13 -2.99 10.93 1.00
CA LYS A 13 -3.04 12.20 1.75
C LYS A 13 -1.72 12.97 1.79
N ARG A 14 -0.59 12.36 1.42
CA ARG A 14 0.71 13.01 1.38
C ARG A 14 1.24 12.98 -0.04
N ASP A 15 0.87 13.98 -0.84
CA ASP A 15 1.48 14.40 -2.11
C ASP A 15 2.74 13.63 -2.53
N GLY A 16 2.57 12.42 -3.10
CA GLY A 16 3.66 11.68 -3.73
C GLY A 16 4.80 11.20 -2.81
N HIS A 17 4.59 11.04 -1.49
CA HIS A 17 5.64 10.48 -0.64
C HIS A 17 5.95 9.01 -1.01
N THR A 18 7.24 8.72 -1.18
CA THR A 18 7.78 7.38 -1.46
C THR A 18 7.51 6.46 -0.27
N LEU A 19 6.97 5.27 -0.53
CA LEU A 19 6.78 4.23 0.50
C LEU A 19 8.13 3.86 1.09
N SER A 20 8.20 3.71 2.41
CA SER A 20 9.42 3.20 3.07
C SER A 20 9.57 1.69 2.83
N ASP A 21 10.81 1.20 2.84
CA ASP A 21 11.10 -0.25 2.64
C ASP A 21 10.30 -1.14 3.60
N GLU A 22 10.09 -0.68 4.84
CA GLU A 22 9.27 -1.37 5.84
C GLU A 22 7.79 -1.50 5.44
N GLU A 23 7.20 -0.47 4.82
CA GLU A 23 5.81 -0.49 4.35
C GLU A 23 5.65 -1.42 3.14
N ILE A 24 6.65 -1.46 2.25
CA ILE A 24 6.69 -2.39 1.12
C ILE A 24 6.82 -3.84 1.63
N ARG A 25 7.71 -4.10 2.58
CA ARG A 25 7.89 -5.41 3.20
C ARG A 25 6.64 -5.89 3.92
N PHE A 26 5.97 -4.99 4.65
CA PHE A 26 4.68 -5.30 5.28
C PHE A 26 3.65 -5.72 4.23
N PHE A 27 3.59 -5.02 3.10
CA PHE A 27 2.66 -5.32 2.02
C PHE A 27 2.97 -6.66 1.34
N ILE A 28 4.24 -6.94 1.02
CA ILE A 28 4.67 -8.20 0.40
C ILE A 28 4.43 -9.39 1.35
N ASN A 29 4.78 -9.26 2.62
CA ASN A 29 4.48 -10.31 3.61
C ASN A 29 2.96 -10.49 3.77
N GLY A 30 2.20 -9.39 3.75
CA GLY A 30 0.75 -9.46 3.83
C GLY A 30 0.09 -10.17 2.64
N ILE A 31 0.65 -10.04 1.43
CA ILE A 31 0.25 -10.79 0.24
C ILE A 31 0.60 -12.28 0.40
N ARG A 32 1.84 -12.59 0.82
CA ARG A 32 2.28 -13.98 1.05
C ARG A 32 1.38 -14.69 2.06
N ASP A 33 1.07 -14.01 3.16
CA ASP A 33 0.32 -14.57 4.28
C ASP A 33 -1.21 -14.50 4.05
N ASN A 34 -1.67 -14.14 2.83
CA ASN A 34 -3.09 -14.00 2.43
C ASN A 34 -3.91 -13.06 3.34
N THR A 35 -3.24 -12.18 4.07
CA THR A 35 -3.86 -11.18 4.97
C THR A 35 -4.29 -9.91 4.23
N ILE A 36 -3.76 -9.68 3.03
CA ILE A 36 -4.11 -8.56 2.16
C ILE A 36 -4.98 -9.07 1.01
N SER A 37 -6.15 -8.47 0.85
CA SER A 37 -7.09 -8.82 -0.23
C SER A 37 -6.70 -8.18 -1.56
N GLU A 38 -7.08 -8.81 -2.67
CA GLU A 38 -6.81 -8.32 -4.03
C GLU A 38 -7.26 -6.86 -4.26
N GLY A 39 -8.39 -6.45 -3.69
CA GLY A 39 -8.88 -5.07 -3.77
C GLY A 39 -7.93 -4.04 -3.11
N GLN A 40 -7.20 -4.42 -2.06
CA GLN A 40 -6.19 -3.56 -1.44
C GLN A 40 -4.92 -3.48 -2.28
N ILE A 41 -4.53 -4.59 -2.92
CA ILE A 41 -3.41 -4.64 -3.88
C ILE A 41 -3.71 -3.71 -5.06
N ALA A 42 -4.91 -3.82 -5.64
CA ALA A 42 -5.35 -2.97 -6.75
C ALA A 42 -5.38 -1.49 -6.36
N ALA A 43 -5.87 -1.15 -5.16
CA ALA A 43 -5.90 0.24 -4.68
C ALA A 43 -4.49 0.82 -4.45
N LEU A 44 -3.55 0.01 -3.93
CA LEU A 44 -2.14 0.42 -3.83
C LEU A 44 -1.53 0.64 -5.22
N ALA A 45 -1.74 -0.30 -6.14
CA ALA A 45 -1.25 -0.23 -7.51
C ALA A 45 -1.79 1.01 -8.23
N MET A 46 -3.08 1.32 -8.09
CA MET A 46 -3.70 2.54 -8.65
C MET A 46 -3.07 3.81 -8.07
N THR A 47 -2.75 3.80 -6.77
CA THR A 47 -2.08 4.93 -6.11
C THR A 47 -0.59 5.04 -6.50
N ILE A 48 0.05 3.97 -6.99
CA ILE A 48 1.38 4.02 -7.61
C ILE A 48 1.31 4.51 -9.06
N PHE A 49 0.34 4.00 -9.82
CA PHE A 49 0.15 4.32 -11.22
C PHE A 49 -0.30 5.77 -11.45
N SER A 50 -1.22 6.28 -10.62
CA SER A 50 -1.79 7.63 -10.75
C SER A 50 -0.86 8.77 -10.28
N THR A 51 0.42 8.50 -10.00
CA THR A 51 1.46 9.51 -9.70
C THR A 51 2.30 9.83 -10.96
N ILE A 52 1.68 9.74 -12.15
CA ILE A 52 2.21 10.26 -13.42
C ILE A 52 1.22 11.30 -13.94
#